data_AF-A0A538L483-F1
#
_entry.id   AF-A0A538L483-F1
#
_cell.length_a   1.000
_cell.length_b   1.000
_cell.length_c   1.000
_cell.angle_alpha   90.00
_cell.angle_beta   90.00
_cell.angle_gamma   90.00
#
_symmetry.space_group_name_H-M   'P 1'
#
loop_
_entity.id
_entity.type
_entity.pdbx_description
1 polymer ?
#
loop_
_entity_poly.entity_id
_entity_poly.type
_entity_poly.pdbx_seq_one_letter_code
_entity_poly.pdbx_strand_id
1 'polypeptide(L)'
;MTGRRKVLLAAAAAAAVLVAAAPATPADILPQNSVWNRLDMDASNPAPEHERLSCSRGIVWACRYDKAPEPALAFWWDTTSGDFLGTDVTRIWECPAWFPASICTNVTRVVAGTMTITRVDGVTFSGPFDLVLARAGSDAQVLHAYWPVFGFTCPWYRTFSDALAANPMPLPFNGSDWPPLDCVFSP
;
A
#
# COMPACT_ATOMS: atom_id res chain seq x y z
N MET A 1 66.79 -55.17 -13.68
CA MET A 1 65.69 -54.45 -14.36
C MET A 1 64.68 -54.02 -13.31
N THR A 2 64.17 -52.79 -13.45
CA THR A 2 62.90 -52.24 -12.89
C THR A 2 62.74 -52.27 -11.37
N GLY A 3 62.60 -51.16 -10.62
CA GLY A 3 62.22 -49.80 -10.98
C GLY A 3 61.34 -49.26 -9.83
N ARG A 4 61.82 -48.23 -9.12
CA ARG A 4 61.10 -47.50 -8.07
C ARG A 4 59.74 -47.01 -8.59
N ARG A 5 58.66 -47.24 -7.85
CA ARG A 5 57.41 -46.48 -7.99
C ARG A 5 57.00 -45.90 -6.64
N LYS A 6 57.30 -44.62 -6.47
CA LYS A 6 56.70 -43.74 -5.47
C LYS A 6 55.26 -43.49 -5.90
N VAL A 7 54.28 -43.75 -5.05
CA VAL A 7 52.89 -43.31 -5.25
C VAL A 7 52.63 -42.19 -4.26
N LEU A 8 52.55 -40.97 -4.78
CA LEU A 8 52.06 -39.78 -4.09
C LEU A 8 50.53 -39.83 -4.13
N LEU A 9 49.89 -39.98 -2.98
CA LEU A 9 48.45 -39.76 -2.82
C LEU A 9 48.25 -38.28 -2.46
N ALA A 10 47.80 -37.49 -3.43
CA ALA A 10 47.32 -36.14 -3.22
C ALA A 10 45.88 -36.21 -2.70
N ALA A 11 45.67 -35.84 -1.43
CA ALA A 11 44.33 -35.65 -0.87
C ALA A 11 43.81 -34.26 -1.28
N ALA A 12 42.84 -34.22 -2.19
CA ALA A 12 42.13 -33.01 -2.54
C ALA A 12 41.10 -32.69 -1.44
N ALA A 13 41.30 -31.58 -0.73
CA ALA A 13 40.31 -31.05 0.21
C ALA A 13 39.18 -30.35 -0.56
N ALA A 14 37.96 -30.89 -0.47
CA ALA A 14 36.77 -30.24 -0.98
C ALA A 14 36.35 -29.11 -0.04
N ALA A 15 36.51 -27.86 -0.47
CA ALA A 15 35.95 -26.70 0.22
C ALA A 15 34.44 -26.64 -0.06
N ALA A 16 33.62 -26.97 0.94
CA ALA A 16 32.18 -26.78 0.88
C ALA A 16 31.87 -25.27 1.02
N VAL A 17 31.40 -24.65 -0.05
CA VAL A 17 30.86 -23.29 -0.01
C VAL A 17 29.48 -23.36 0.62
N LEU A 18 29.35 -22.89 1.87
CA LEU A 18 28.06 -22.62 2.50
C LEU A 18 27.43 -21.42 1.79
N VAL A 19 26.55 -21.70 0.82
CA VAL A 19 25.65 -20.69 0.27
C VAL A 19 24.62 -20.37 1.35
N ALA A 20 24.76 -19.21 1.99
CA ALA A 20 23.72 -18.70 2.88
C ALA A 20 22.45 -18.46 2.05
N ALA A 21 21.40 -19.22 2.32
CA ALA A 21 20.09 -18.99 1.72
C ALA A 21 19.61 -17.60 2.14
N ALA A 22 19.33 -16.74 1.17
CA ALA A 22 18.67 -15.47 1.46
C ALA A 22 17.34 -15.75 2.16
N PRO A 23 16.96 -14.98 3.20
CA PRO A 23 15.65 -15.13 3.82
C PRO A 23 14.58 -14.98 2.74
N ALA A 24 13.70 -15.97 2.65
CA ALA A 24 12.55 -15.89 1.76
C ALA A 24 11.71 -14.69 2.20
N THR A 25 11.60 -13.67 1.35
CA THR A 25 10.58 -12.64 1.51
C THR A 25 9.22 -13.34 1.49
N PRO A 26 8.35 -13.14 2.50
CA PRO A 26 7.02 -13.72 2.50
C PRO A 26 6.33 -13.43 1.17
N ALA A 27 5.74 -14.47 0.57
CA ALA A 27 5.02 -14.31 -0.68
C ALA A 27 3.95 -13.24 -0.51
N ASP A 28 3.86 -12.32 -1.47
CA ASP A 28 2.84 -11.29 -1.45
C ASP A 28 1.45 -11.94 -1.52
N ILE A 29 0.70 -11.83 -0.42
CA ILE A 29 -0.61 -12.46 -0.24
C ILE A 29 -1.68 -11.75 -1.08
N LEU A 30 -1.31 -10.70 -1.81
CA LEU A 30 -2.29 -9.92 -2.53
C LEU A 30 -2.93 -10.72 -3.68
N PRO A 31 -4.28 -10.84 -3.70
CA PRO A 31 -4.99 -11.40 -4.84
C PRO A 31 -4.78 -10.56 -6.10
N GLN A 32 -5.01 -11.17 -7.28
CA GLN A 32 -4.92 -10.47 -8.57
C GLN A 32 -5.84 -9.24 -8.63
N ASN A 33 -7.02 -9.34 -8.03
CA ASN A 33 -7.94 -8.22 -7.86
C ASN A 33 -8.11 -7.93 -6.37
N SER A 34 -8.07 -6.67 -5.99
CA SER A 34 -8.21 -6.22 -4.61
C SER A 34 -9.06 -4.96 -4.52
N VAL A 35 -9.91 -4.87 -3.50
CA VAL A 35 -10.59 -3.62 -3.15
C VAL A 35 -9.99 -3.12 -1.84
N TRP A 36 -9.71 -1.83 -1.81
CA TRP A 36 -9.27 -1.10 -0.63
C TRP A 36 -10.29 -0.01 -0.32
N ASN A 37 -10.52 0.22 0.97
CA ASN A 37 -11.57 1.11 1.45
C ASN A 37 -10.96 2.07 2.47
N ARG A 38 -11.41 3.32 2.45
CA ARG A 38 -11.02 4.34 3.41
C ARG A 38 -12.26 5.09 3.88
N LEU A 39 -12.25 5.45 5.16
CA LEU A 39 -13.14 6.49 5.68
C LEU A 39 -12.44 7.82 5.44
N ASP A 40 -12.91 8.61 4.47
CA ASP A 40 -12.46 10.00 4.38
C ASP A 40 -13.17 10.84 5.43
N MET A 41 -12.38 11.64 6.12
CA MET A 41 -12.78 12.46 7.26
C MET A 41 -12.27 13.90 7.08
N ASP A 42 -12.04 14.30 5.82
CA ASP A 42 -11.88 15.71 5.46
C ASP A 42 -13.15 16.49 5.82
N ALA A 43 -13.06 17.24 6.92
CA ALA A 43 -14.12 18.11 7.42
C ALA A 43 -14.43 19.32 6.52
N SER A 44 -13.73 19.47 5.38
CA SER A 44 -14.17 20.37 4.31
C SER A 44 -15.44 19.87 3.60
N ASN A 45 -15.78 18.59 3.73
CA ASN A 45 -17.03 17.99 3.28
C ASN A 45 -18.13 18.06 4.35
N PRO A 46 -19.42 17.98 3.95
CA PRO A 46 -20.54 18.01 4.90
C PRO A 46 -20.61 16.82 5.89
N ALA A 47 -20.04 15.68 5.52
CA ALA A 47 -19.96 14.46 6.33
C ALA A 47 -18.77 13.60 5.85
N PRO A 48 -18.35 12.58 6.61
CA PRO A 48 -17.36 11.61 6.16
C PRO A 48 -17.78 10.90 4.87
N GLU A 49 -16.81 10.36 4.14
CA GLU A 49 -17.03 9.66 2.86
C GLU A 49 -16.49 8.22 2.92
N HIS A 50 -17.12 7.31 2.18
CA HIS A 50 -16.56 5.98 1.93
C HIS A 50 -15.83 5.99 0.59
N GLU A 51 -14.51 6.05 0.62
CA GLU A 51 -13.68 5.96 -0.59
C GLU A 51 -13.26 4.52 -0.89
N ARG A 52 -13.19 4.19 -2.17
CA ARG A 52 -12.80 2.86 -2.67
C ARG A 52 -11.71 2.95 -3.71
N LEU A 53 -10.79 1.99 -3.65
CA LEU A 53 -9.77 1.72 -4.66
C LEU A 53 -9.90 0.27 -5.11
N SER A 54 -10.53 0.07 -6.26
CA SER A 54 -10.71 -1.23 -6.90
C SER A 54 -9.57 -1.47 -7.88
N CYS A 55 -8.67 -2.40 -7.55
CA CYS A 55 -7.43 -2.59 -8.28
C CYS A 55 -7.31 -3.97 -8.94
N SER A 56 -6.63 -4.00 -10.08
CA SER A 56 -6.18 -5.22 -10.77
C SER A 56 -4.67 -5.20 -10.97
N ARG A 57 -4.00 -6.28 -10.56
CA ARG A 57 -2.55 -6.46 -10.65
C ARG A 57 -2.20 -7.15 -11.96
N GLY A 58 -1.41 -6.47 -12.80
CA GLY A 58 -0.77 -7.02 -13.99
C GLY A 58 0.68 -6.56 -14.08
N ILE A 59 1.22 -6.45 -15.31
CA ILE A 59 2.50 -5.76 -15.56
C ILE A 59 2.41 -4.30 -15.11
N VAL A 60 1.27 -3.68 -15.39
CA VAL A 60 0.83 -2.42 -14.80
C VAL A 60 -0.23 -2.76 -13.76
N TRP A 61 -0.13 -2.12 -12.60
CA TRP A 61 -1.20 -2.13 -11.63
C TRP A 61 -2.15 -0.98 -11.94
N ALA A 62 -3.41 -1.32 -12.21
CA ALA A 62 -4.46 -0.36 -12.45
C ALA A 62 -5.43 -0.33 -11.28
N CYS A 63 -5.84 0.86 -10.84
CA CYS A 63 -6.92 1.02 -9.86
C CYS A 63 -7.96 2.02 -10.35
N ARG A 64 -9.22 1.74 -10.04
CA ARG A 64 -10.32 2.70 -10.10
C ARG A 64 -10.59 3.24 -8.70
N TYR A 65 -10.53 4.55 -8.55
CA TYR A 65 -10.99 5.29 -7.39
C TYR A 65 -12.44 5.73 -7.59
N ASP A 66 -13.27 5.57 -6.56
CA ASP A 66 -14.64 6.06 -6.51
C ASP A 66 -15.12 6.22 -5.06
N LYS A 67 -16.27 6.87 -4.87
CA LYS A 67 -16.93 6.99 -3.57
C LYS A 67 -18.19 6.12 -3.53
N ALA A 68 -18.33 5.31 -2.48
CA ALA A 68 -19.49 4.46 -2.28
C ALA A 68 -20.61 5.24 -1.55
N PRO A 69 -21.88 5.16 -2.01
CA PRO A 69 -22.98 5.77 -1.29
C PRO A 69 -23.31 4.97 -0.02
N GLU A 70 -23.31 5.62 1.14
CA GLU A 70 -23.63 5.02 2.45
C GLU A 70 -24.76 5.79 3.17
N PRO A 71 -25.98 5.84 2.60
CA PRO A 71 -27.08 6.66 3.15
C PRO A 71 -27.53 6.20 4.55
N ALA A 72 -27.39 4.90 4.86
CA ALA A 72 -27.70 4.36 6.18
C ALA A 72 -26.73 4.84 7.27
N LEU A 73 -25.53 5.31 6.89
CA LEU A 73 -24.51 5.84 7.78
C LEU A 73 -24.49 7.38 7.80
N ALA A 74 -25.36 8.03 7.01
CA ALA A 74 -25.39 9.48 6.80
C ALA A 74 -24.05 10.05 6.28
N PHE A 75 -23.36 9.30 5.42
CA PHE A 75 -22.11 9.75 4.82
C PHE A 75 -22.35 10.56 3.55
N TRP A 76 -21.43 11.49 3.31
CA TRP A 76 -21.39 12.29 2.10
C TRP A 76 -20.85 11.44 0.95
N TRP A 77 -21.36 11.71 -0.24
CA TRP A 77 -20.84 11.14 -1.47
C TRP A 77 -21.13 12.08 -2.64
N ASP A 78 -20.23 12.09 -3.60
CA ASP A 78 -20.40 12.73 -4.90
C ASP A 78 -19.94 11.77 -6.00
N THR A 79 -19.92 12.23 -7.26
CA THR A 79 -19.46 11.43 -8.39
C THR A 79 -17.96 11.60 -8.66
N THR A 80 -17.18 12.10 -7.69
CA THR A 80 -15.73 12.20 -7.83
C THR A 80 -15.16 10.79 -8.04
N SER A 81 -14.27 10.66 -9.00
CA SER A 81 -13.70 9.39 -9.38
C SER A 81 -12.30 9.56 -9.93
N GLY A 82 -11.57 8.47 -10.10
CA GLY A 82 -10.23 8.56 -10.66
C GLY A 82 -9.64 7.24 -11.06
N ASP A 83 -8.51 7.31 -11.74
CA ASP A 83 -7.79 6.17 -12.24
C ASP A 83 -6.31 6.28 -11.89
N PHE A 84 -5.77 5.18 -11.40
CA PHE A 84 -4.35 5.03 -11.13
C PHE A 84 -3.75 3.99 -12.07
N LEU A 85 -2.57 4.30 -12.61
CA LEU A 85 -1.73 3.36 -13.34
C LEU A 85 -0.30 3.46 -12.81
N GLY A 86 0.27 2.32 -12.38
CA GLY A 86 1.62 2.28 -11.85
C GLY A 86 2.33 0.95 -12.04
N THR A 87 3.61 0.92 -11.70
CA THR A 87 4.47 -0.27 -11.79
C THR A 87 5.16 -0.53 -10.46
N ASP A 88 5.56 -1.78 -10.24
CA ASP A 88 6.27 -2.16 -9.03
C ASP A 88 7.67 -1.52 -9.00
N VAL A 89 7.92 -0.70 -7.98
CA VAL A 89 9.18 -0.02 -7.73
C VAL A 89 9.80 -0.41 -6.40
N THR A 90 9.30 -1.46 -5.75
CA THR A 90 9.66 -1.86 -4.38
C THR A 90 11.17 -1.91 -4.14
N ARG A 91 11.94 -2.38 -5.14
CA ARG A 91 13.40 -2.53 -5.02
C ARG A 91 14.20 -1.23 -5.03
N ILE A 92 13.61 -0.15 -5.55
CA ILE A 92 14.28 1.15 -5.74
C ILE A 92 13.57 2.26 -4.96
N TRP A 93 12.46 1.95 -4.30
CA TRP A 93 11.73 2.90 -3.49
C TRP A 93 12.47 3.17 -2.19
N GLU A 94 12.67 4.44 -1.89
CA GLU A 94 13.24 4.91 -0.64
C GLU A 94 12.13 5.50 0.22
N CYS A 95 12.05 5.08 1.48
CA CYS A 95 11.04 5.63 2.37
C CYS A 95 11.33 7.11 2.62
N PRO A 96 10.36 8.02 2.40
CA PRO A 96 10.56 9.44 2.68
C PRO A 96 10.93 9.67 4.15
N ALA A 97 11.82 10.63 4.42
CA ALA A 97 12.36 10.84 5.77
C ALA A 97 11.28 11.20 6.83
N TRP A 98 10.16 11.79 6.40
CA TRP A 98 9.03 12.15 7.27
C TRP A 98 8.01 11.02 7.45
N PHE A 99 8.10 9.93 6.66
CA PHE A 99 7.19 8.81 6.83
C PHE A 99 7.36 8.18 8.22
N PRO A 100 6.26 7.72 8.83
CA PRO A 100 6.34 6.93 10.07
C PRO A 100 7.25 5.71 9.89
N ALA A 101 8.25 5.57 10.75
CA ALA A 101 9.19 4.44 10.71
C ALA A 101 8.49 3.07 10.81
N SER A 102 7.35 3.01 11.51
CA SER A 102 6.51 1.82 11.62
C SER A 102 5.92 1.36 10.28
N ILE A 103 5.70 2.29 9.34
CA ILE A 103 5.27 1.97 7.97
C ILE A 103 6.50 1.53 7.17
N CYS A 104 7.55 2.35 7.15
CA CYS A 104 8.76 2.10 6.35
C CYS A 104 9.36 0.71 6.56
N THR A 105 9.48 0.30 7.83
CA THR A 105 10.11 -0.98 8.20
C THR A 105 9.27 -2.21 7.82
N ASN A 106 7.98 -2.01 7.54
CA ASN A 106 7.03 -3.06 7.22
C ASN A 106 6.59 -3.07 5.75
N VAL A 107 7.18 -2.23 4.90
CA VAL A 107 6.87 -2.18 3.47
C VAL A 107 7.17 -3.54 2.83
N THR A 108 6.16 -4.07 2.16
CA THR A 108 6.22 -5.33 1.40
C THR A 108 6.21 -5.11 -0.10
N ARG A 109 5.57 -4.03 -0.55
CA ARG A 109 5.48 -3.65 -1.95
C ARG A 109 5.23 -2.15 -2.08
N VAL A 110 5.84 -1.53 -3.08
CA VAL A 110 5.50 -0.18 -3.49
C VAL A 110 5.27 -0.14 -4.99
N VAL A 111 4.16 0.47 -5.37
CA VAL A 111 3.80 0.68 -6.77
C VAL A 111 3.62 2.16 -7.00
N ALA A 112 4.53 2.73 -7.78
CA ALA A 112 4.54 4.13 -8.11
C ALA A 112 3.94 4.34 -9.49
N GLY A 113 3.26 5.47 -9.67
CA GLY A 113 2.59 5.77 -10.91
C GLY A 113 1.94 7.15 -10.90
N THR A 114 0.88 7.27 -11.69
CA THR A 114 0.09 8.49 -11.79
C THR A 114 -1.34 8.20 -11.40
N MET A 115 -1.87 8.99 -10.48
CA MET A 115 -3.30 9.05 -10.18
C MET A 115 -3.90 10.24 -10.92
N THR A 116 -5.06 10.05 -11.54
CA THR A 116 -5.87 11.09 -12.17
C THR A 116 -7.24 11.09 -11.52
N ILE A 117 -7.63 12.18 -10.88
CA ILE A 117 -8.93 12.37 -10.24
C ILE A 117 -9.75 13.36 -11.07
N THR A 118 -10.99 13.00 -11.39
CA THR A 118 -12.01 13.89 -11.94
C THR A 118 -13.04 14.17 -10.86
N ARG A 119 -13.15 15.45 -10.49
CA ARG A 119 -14.10 15.95 -9.49
C ARG A 119 -15.52 16.03 -10.06
N VAL A 120 -16.50 16.19 -9.18
CA VAL A 120 -17.91 16.38 -9.56
C VAL A 120 -18.17 17.57 -10.49
N ASP A 121 -17.33 18.61 -10.44
CA ASP A 121 -17.39 19.78 -11.34
C ASP A 121 -16.73 19.54 -12.72
N GLY A 122 -16.23 18.33 -12.96
CA GLY A 122 -15.51 17.94 -14.18
C GLY A 122 -14.04 18.34 -14.21
N VAL A 123 -13.54 19.09 -13.21
CA VAL A 123 -12.13 19.43 -13.13
C VAL A 123 -11.31 18.17 -12.87
N THR A 124 -10.27 18.00 -13.68
CA THR A 124 -9.36 16.86 -13.57
C THR A 124 -8.01 17.33 -13.02
N PHE A 125 -7.46 16.54 -12.10
CA PHE A 125 -6.13 16.72 -11.54
C PHE A 125 -5.36 15.40 -11.67
N SER A 126 -4.09 15.47 -12.04
CA SER A 126 -3.21 14.31 -12.15
C SER A 126 -1.86 14.59 -11.50
N GLY A 127 -1.28 13.57 -10.88
CA GLY A 127 0.06 13.69 -10.29
C GLY A 127 0.67 12.35 -9.88
N PRO A 128 1.96 12.37 -9.48
CA PRO A 128 2.62 11.22 -8.89
C PRO A 128 1.84 10.68 -7.69
N PHE A 129 1.72 9.36 -7.63
CA PHE A 129 1.01 8.67 -6.55
C PHE A 129 1.64 7.29 -6.35
N ASP A 130 1.82 6.91 -5.09
CA ASP A 130 2.39 5.63 -4.70
C ASP A 130 1.36 4.83 -3.88
N LEU A 131 1.21 3.56 -4.21
CA LEU A 131 0.53 2.56 -3.40
C LEU A 131 1.59 1.82 -2.57
N VAL A 132 1.66 2.12 -1.28
CA VAL A 132 2.65 1.54 -0.35
C VAL A 132 1.98 0.47 0.51
N LEU A 133 2.23 -0.81 0.24
CA LEU A 133 1.67 -1.91 1.03
C LEU A 133 2.59 -2.25 2.19
N ALA A 134 2.09 -2.08 3.41
CA ALA A 134 2.81 -2.40 4.64
C ALA A 134 2.13 -3.56 5.39
N ARG A 135 2.95 -4.40 6.02
CA ARG A 135 2.49 -5.48 6.89
C ARG A 135 1.86 -4.90 8.16
N ALA A 136 0.69 -5.41 8.55
CA ALA A 136 -0.07 -5.02 9.73
C ALA A 136 -0.43 -6.26 10.59
N GLY A 137 0.58 -7.03 11.01
CA GLY A 137 0.40 -8.33 11.69
C GLY A 137 0.90 -9.50 10.85
N SER A 138 0.59 -10.75 11.23
CA SER A 138 1.09 -11.94 10.51
C SER A 138 0.49 -12.08 9.11
N ASP A 139 -0.81 -11.82 8.97
CA ASP A 139 -1.60 -12.14 7.76
C ASP A 139 -2.41 -10.95 7.24
N ALA A 140 -2.10 -9.74 7.70
CA ALA A 140 -2.81 -8.52 7.31
C ALA A 140 -1.86 -7.51 6.67
N GLN A 141 -2.40 -6.77 5.70
CA GLN A 141 -1.75 -5.66 5.03
C GLN A 141 -2.65 -4.43 5.13
N VAL A 142 -2.02 -3.27 5.32
CA VAL A 142 -2.64 -1.96 5.14
C VAL A 142 -2.00 -1.33 3.92
N LEU A 143 -2.83 -0.77 3.05
CA LEU A 143 -2.38 0.03 1.94
C LEU A 143 -2.24 1.47 2.42
N HIS A 144 -1.10 2.09 2.16
CA HIS A 144 -0.88 3.51 2.35
C HIS A 144 -0.89 4.19 0.99
N ALA A 145 -1.95 4.95 0.72
CA ALA A 145 -2.04 5.82 -0.44
C ALA A 145 -1.16 7.04 -0.17
N TYR A 146 -0.11 7.22 -0.97
CA TYR A 146 0.87 8.29 -0.79
C TYR A 146 0.82 9.25 -1.98
N TRP A 147 0.59 10.54 -1.71
CA TRP A 147 0.74 11.63 -2.68
C TRP A 147 2.04 12.40 -2.41
N PRO A 148 3.14 12.13 -3.14
CA PRO A 148 4.42 12.82 -2.93
C PRO A 148 4.34 14.33 -3.07
N VAL A 149 3.57 14.83 -4.04
CA VAL A 149 3.46 16.26 -4.33
C VAL A 149 2.72 17.03 -3.23
N PHE A 150 1.76 16.39 -2.57
CA PHE A 150 1.02 17.00 -1.46
C PHE A 150 1.62 16.67 -0.09
N GLY A 151 2.57 15.74 -0.04
CA GLY A 151 3.25 15.37 1.19
C GLY A 151 2.32 14.73 2.22
N PHE A 152 1.43 13.82 1.82
CA PHE A 152 0.62 13.07 2.78
C PHE A 152 0.46 11.61 2.40
N THR A 153 0.24 10.77 3.41
CA THR A 153 -0.16 9.39 3.21
C THR A 153 -1.32 8.99 4.12
N CYS A 154 -2.30 8.28 3.57
CA CYS A 154 -3.49 7.84 4.31
C CYS A 154 -3.57 6.30 4.30
N PRO A 155 -4.02 5.66 5.39
CA PRO A 155 -4.25 4.22 5.42
C PRO A 155 -5.54 3.83 4.70
N TRP A 156 -5.53 2.64 4.11
CA TRP A 156 -6.61 2.02 3.37
C TRP A 156 -6.68 0.54 3.74
N TYR A 157 -7.91 0.05 3.91
CA TYR A 157 -8.20 -1.25 4.52
C TYR A 157 -8.93 -2.19 3.56
N ARG A 158 -8.83 -3.50 3.81
CA ARG A 158 -9.43 -4.51 2.95
C ARG A 158 -10.96 -4.52 2.98
N THR A 159 -11.55 -4.09 4.08
CA THR A 159 -12.99 -3.93 4.24
C THR A 159 -13.33 -2.56 4.77
N PHE A 160 -14.55 -2.08 4.54
CA PHE A 160 -14.98 -0.81 5.10
C PHE A 160 -15.22 -0.90 6.63
N SER A 161 -15.60 -2.07 7.14
CA SER A 161 -15.69 -2.30 8.58
C SER A 161 -14.33 -2.13 9.28
N ASP A 162 -13.23 -2.52 8.64
CA ASP A 162 -11.89 -2.29 9.19
C ASP A 162 -11.54 -0.80 9.20
N ALA A 163 -11.93 -0.05 8.15
CA ALA A 163 -11.75 1.40 8.10
C ALA A 163 -12.54 2.12 9.21
N LEU A 164 -13.78 1.70 9.48
CA LEU A 164 -14.60 2.20 10.59
C LEU A 164 -14.02 1.80 11.95
N ALA A 165 -13.51 0.58 12.09
CA ALA A 165 -12.92 0.11 13.34
C ALA A 165 -11.62 0.85 13.68
N ALA A 166 -10.82 1.20 12.67
CA ALA A 166 -9.63 2.03 12.83
C ALA A 166 -9.97 3.48 13.23
N ASN A 167 -11.16 3.94 12.86
CA ASN A 167 -11.61 5.33 12.99
C ASN A 167 -13.00 5.41 13.65
N PRO A 168 -13.12 5.04 14.94
CA PRO A 168 -14.41 4.93 15.58
C PRO A 168 -15.09 6.30 15.76
N MET A 169 -16.36 6.37 15.38
CA MET A 169 -17.24 7.53 15.57
C MET A 169 -18.70 7.08 15.76
N PRO A 170 -19.60 7.93 16.26
CA PRO A 170 -21.04 7.63 16.30
C PRO A 170 -21.59 7.37 14.90
N LEU A 171 -22.35 6.27 14.75
CA LEU A 171 -23.05 5.90 13.52
C LEU A 171 -24.56 5.80 13.76
N PRO A 172 -25.42 6.32 12.85
CA PRO A 172 -25.06 7.15 11.69
C PRO A 172 -24.38 8.46 12.12
N PHE A 173 -23.60 9.06 11.23
CA PHE A 173 -22.89 10.30 11.52
C PHE A 173 -23.87 11.38 12.00
N ASN A 174 -23.56 12.03 13.12
CA ASN A 174 -24.46 12.96 13.80
C ASN A 174 -24.28 14.43 13.40
N GLY A 175 -23.34 14.72 12.48
CA GLY A 175 -23.05 16.06 12.01
C GLY A 175 -21.96 16.80 12.79
N SER A 176 -21.43 16.25 13.89
CA SER A 176 -20.43 16.95 14.73
C SER A 176 -19.26 16.10 15.20
N ASP A 177 -19.47 14.80 15.44
CA ASP A 177 -18.46 13.95 16.08
C ASP A 177 -17.56 13.32 15.02
N TRP A 178 -16.65 14.13 14.50
CA TRP A 178 -15.64 13.69 13.53
C TRP A 178 -14.53 12.89 14.23
N PRO A 179 -14.09 11.77 13.64
CA PRO A 179 -12.87 11.09 14.08
C PRO A 179 -11.64 11.96 13.76
N PRO A 180 -10.52 11.79 14.48
CA PRO A 180 -9.27 12.47 14.15
C PRO A 180 -8.74 12.02 12.80
N LEU A 181 -8.17 12.94 12.00
CA LEU A 181 -7.52 12.63 10.73
C LEU A 181 -6.48 11.51 10.90
N ASP A 182 -6.61 10.46 10.09
CA ASP A 182 -5.73 9.29 10.10
C ASP A 182 -4.58 9.37 9.08
N CYS A 183 -4.63 10.35 8.19
CA CYS A 183 -3.54 10.67 7.28
C CYS A 183 -2.36 11.30 8.03
N VAL A 184 -1.15 10.91 7.62
CA VAL A 184 0.09 11.51 8.09
C VAL A 184 0.57 12.50 7.05
N PHE A 185 0.85 13.73 7.49
CA PHE A 185 1.34 14.82 6.65
C PHE A 185 2.82 15.07 6.91
N SER A 186 3.54 15.42 5.85
CA SER A 186 4.87 16.00 5.95
C SER A 186 4.81 17.25 6.84
N PRO A 187 5.80 17.47 7.70
CA PRO A 187 5.94 18.71 8.46
C PRO A 187 6.13 19.93 7.56
#